data_AF-A0A1E7YQZ1-F1
#
_entry.id   AF-A0A1E7YQZ1-F1
#
_cell.length_a   1.000
_cell.length_b   1.000
_cell.length_c   1.000
_cell.angle_alpha   90.00
_cell.angle_beta   90.00
_cell.angle_gamma   90.00
#
_symmetry.space_group_name_H-M   'P 1'
#
loop_
_entity.id
_entity.type
_entity.pdbx_description
1 polymer ?
#
loop_
_entity_poly.entity_id
_entity_poly.type
_entity_poly.pdbx_seq_one_letter_code
_entity_poly.pdbx_strand_id
1 'polypeptide(L)'
;MWTRDDYWLAIHFKLQLYEAMGEAFQRLVADVLMAHYQDFVPVRPSGSVGDHGNDGYVRSLGVFFQVYGPANVQEREAARKAHADFAKLRRHYPDLKSYRFVLNDRFRGIPASVLDELNAMQRETGIDCQAIGAGHLLGLFRGLAAEARTLIVQGVPGDLPDWIDPRAVAEVLEHLARYDAGWGDISKRLAPDFDEKIRFNGLDGFAADRLRSLSYQVGSVDAFFQVRDPALAQAVAQELRVLYAKSQQSIAEVDEDAAALHYVWMIKRIIPPDARKRPIVLKAYREAAETVLAKYFETCDVYDTPGTSGRTA
;
A
#
# COMPACT_ATOMS: atom_id res chain seq x y z
N MET A 1 21.47 -8.37 5.85
CA MET A 1 20.89 -7.23 6.59
C MET A 1 20.08 -6.44 5.59
N TRP A 2 18.82 -6.12 5.89
CA TRP A 2 17.98 -5.34 4.97
C TRP A 2 18.51 -3.91 4.83
N THR A 3 18.56 -3.40 3.61
CA THR A 3 18.89 -1.99 3.36
C THR A 3 17.68 -1.09 3.63
N ARG A 4 17.90 0.22 3.73
CA ARG A 4 16.83 1.22 3.81
C ARG A 4 15.87 1.11 2.62
N ASP A 5 16.41 0.87 1.43
CA ASP A 5 15.63 0.73 0.21
C ASP A 5 14.79 -0.55 0.24
N ASP A 6 15.33 -1.67 0.72
CA ASP A 6 14.58 -2.93 0.87
C ASP A 6 13.36 -2.74 1.78
N TYR A 7 13.54 -2.01 2.88
CA TYR A 7 12.45 -1.67 3.80
C TYR A 7 11.35 -0.89 3.08
N TRP A 8 11.68 0.25 2.45
CA TRP A 8 10.66 1.07 1.80
C TRP A 8 10.01 0.35 0.62
N LEU A 9 10.76 -0.45 -0.14
CA LEU A 9 10.20 -1.24 -1.25
C LEU A 9 9.16 -2.22 -0.73
N ALA A 10 9.43 -2.89 0.39
CA ALA A 10 8.47 -3.80 1.01
C ALA A 10 7.23 -3.07 1.53
N ILE A 11 7.38 -1.94 2.24
CA ILE A 11 6.23 -1.17 2.77
C ILE A 11 5.35 -0.64 1.64
N HIS A 12 5.96 -0.08 0.59
CA HIS A 12 5.21 0.43 -0.56
C HIS A 12 4.49 -0.68 -1.33
N PHE A 13 5.14 -1.83 -1.55
CA PHE A 13 4.50 -2.97 -2.21
C PHE A 13 3.36 -3.55 -1.36
N LYS A 14 3.55 -3.63 -0.04
CA LYS A 14 2.52 -4.03 0.91
C LYS A 14 1.30 -3.09 0.86
N LEU A 15 1.53 -1.78 0.78
CA LEU A 15 0.46 -0.81 0.54
C LEU A 15 -0.25 -1.02 -0.82
N GLN A 16 0.50 -1.30 -1.90
CA GLN A 16 -0.11 -1.62 -3.20
C GLN A 16 -1.03 -2.84 -3.09
N LEU A 17 -0.65 -3.88 -2.34
CA LEU A 17 -1.49 -5.05 -2.08
C LEU A 17 -2.76 -4.71 -1.30
N TYR A 18 -2.68 -3.87 -0.26
CA TYR A 18 -3.88 -3.42 0.46
C TYR A 18 -4.90 -2.72 -0.45
N GLU A 19 -4.39 -1.88 -1.35
CA GLU A 19 -5.23 -1.02 -2.20
C GLU A 19 -5.73 -1.69 -3.48
N ALA A 20 -4.99 -2.67 -4.00
CA ALA A 20 -5.30 -3.28 -5.28
C ALA A 20 -6.55 -4.16 -5.22
N MET A 21 -7.41 -4.03 -6.22
CA MET A 21 -8.59 -4.88 -6.42
C MET A 21 -8.92 -4.99 -7.91
N GLY A 22 -9.67 -6.03 -8.28
CA GLY A 22 -10.01 -6.36 -9.67
C GLY A 22 -8.77 -6.36 -10.57
N GLU A 23 -8.90 -5.69 -11.71
CA GLU A 23 -7.86 -5.53 -12.72
C GLU A 23 -6.55 -4.92 -12.19
N ALA A 24 -6.60 -4.05 -11.17
CA ALA A 24 -5.39 -3.48 -10.60
C ALA A 24 -4.58 -4.54 -9.83
N PHE A 25 -5.26 -5.45 -9.13
CA PHE A 25 -4.61 -6.56 -8.45
C PHE A 25 -4.07 -7.60 -9.44
N GLN A 26 -4.84 -7.90 -10.49
CA GLN A 26 -4.43 -8.79 -11.58
C GLN A 26 -3.13 -8.30 -12.25
N ARG A 27 -3.05 -7.01 -12.58
CA ARG A 27 -1.82 -6.40 -13.12
C ARG A 27 -0.65 -6.49 -12.16
N LEU A 28 -0.86 -6.15 -10.88
CA LEU A 28 0.20 -6.19 -9.87
C LEU A 28 0.76 -7.62 -9.70
N VAL A 29 -0.11 -8.63 -9.65
CA VAL A 29 0.31 -10.04 -9.57
C VAL A 29 1.05 -10.44 -10.85
N ALA A 30 0.56 -10.06 -12.03
CA ALA A 30 1.24 -10.35 -13.29
C ALA A 30 2.65 -9.74 -13.33
N ASP A 31 2.84 -8.51 -12.85
CA ASP A 31 4.15 -7.85 -12.79
C ASP A 31 5.13 -8.62 -11.89
N VAL A 32 4.67 -9.11 -10.74
CA VAL A 32 5.48 -9.95 -9.83
C VAL A 32 5.82 -11.30 -10.47
N LEU A 33 4.85 -11.95 -11.11
CA LEU A 33 5.04 -13.27 -11.72
C LEU A 33 5.93 -13.20 -12.97
N MET A 34 5.82 -12.16 -13.80
CA MET A 34 6.73 -11.91 -14.92
C MET A 34 8.17 -11.66 -14.46
N ALA A 35 8.35 -10.98 -13.33
CA ALA A 35 9.67 -10.76 -12.76
C ALA A 35 10.25 -12.02 -12.10
N HIS A 36 9.40 -12.94 -11.63
CA HIS A 36 9.82 -14.16 -10.94
C HIS A 36 10.07 -15.35 -11.89
N TYR A 37 9.23 -15.52 -12.92
CA TYR A 37 9.27 -16.62 -13.86
C TYR A 37 9.59 -16.13 -15.27
N GLN A 38 10.65 -16.67 -15.89
CA GLN A 38 11.08 -16.27 -17.23
C GLN A 38 10.04 -16.59 -18.33
N ASP A 39 9.27 -17.66 -18.17
CA ASP A 39 8.27 -18.13 -19.13
C ASP A 39 6.82 -17.96 -18.64
N PHE A 40 6.59 -17.08 -17.65
CA PHE A 40 5.23 -16.70 -17.27
C PHE A 40 4.58 -15.87 -18.38
N VAL A 41 3.36 -16.26 -18.75
CA VAL A 41 2.55 -15.58 -19.76
C VAL A 41 1.24 -15.13 -19.11
N PRO A 42 0.98 -13.81 -18.99
CA PRO A 42 -0.33 -13.32 -18.57
C PRO A 42 -1.37 -13.60 -19.66
N VAL A 43 -2.57 -14.00 -19.25
CA VAL A 43 -3.69 -14.24 -20.15
C VAL A 43 -4.68 -13.09 -20.01
N ARG A 44 -5.11 -12.53 -21.15
CA ARG A 44 -6.15 -11.51 -21.20
C ARG A 44 -7.41 -12.08 -21.84
N PRO A 45 -8.60 -11.79 -21.29
CA PRO A 45 -9.84 -12.17 -21.93
C PRO A 45 -9.96 -11.51 -23.31
N SER A 46 -10.43 -12.26 -24.31
CA SER A 46 -10.68 -11.75 -25.65
C SER A 46 -12.19 -11.57 -25.89
N GLY A 47 -12.68 -10.33 -25.81
CA GLY A 47 -14.08 -10.00 -26.07
C GLY A 47 -15.05 -10.75 -25.14
N SER A 48 -16.14 -11.30 -25.68
CA SER A 48 -17.17 -12.04 -24.93
C SER A 48 -16.76 -13.45 -24.49
N VAL A 49 -15.56 -13.92 -24.87
CA VAL A 49 -15.11 -15.30 -24.65
C VAL A 49 -14.55 -15.53 -23.24
N GLY A 50 -14.21 -14.46 -22.52
CA GLY A 50 -13.62 -14.53 -21.18
C GLY A 50 -12.16 -15.03 -21.20
N ASP A 51 -11.62 -15.35 -20.02
CA ASP A 51 -10.24 -15.84 -19.79
C ASP A 51 -10.18 -17.35 -19.52
N HIS A 52 -11.34 -18.03 -19.58
CA HIS A 52 -11.52 -19.44 -19.23
C HIS A 52 -11.04 -19.82 -17.81
N GLY A 53 -11.03 -18.87 -16.87
CA GLY A 53 -10.55 -19.09 -15.50
C GLY A 53 -9.02 -19.12 -15.38
N ASN A 54 -8.32 -18.45 -16.30
CA ASN A 54 -6.86 -18.39 -16.36
C ASN A 54 -6.37 -16.96 -16.55
N ASP A 55 -5.63 -16.44 -15.57
CA ASP A 55 -5.00 -15.11 -15.63
C ASP A 55 -3.53 -15.16 -16.02
N GLY A 56 -2.94 -16.35 -16.01
CA GLY A 56 -1.57 -16.55 -16.47
C GLY A 56 -1.07 -17.95 -16.21
N TYR A 57 -0.03 -18.35 -16.94
CA TYR A 57 0.52 -19.70 -16.84
C TYR A 57 2.04 -19.70 -17.00
N VAL A 58 2.67 -20.71 -16.40
CA VAL A 58 4.09 -21.03 -16.55
C VAL A 58 4.17 -22.38 -17.24
N ARG A 59 4.46 -22.38 -18.54
CA ARG A 59 4.34 -23.59 -19.38
C ARG A 59 5.30 -24.68 -18.96
N SER A 60 6.54 -24.31 -18.66
CA SER A 60 7.58 -25.26 -18.25
C SER A 60 7.20 -26.06 -17.00
N LEU A 61 6.44 -25.44 -16.10
CA LEU A 61 6.01 -26.04 -14.84
C LEU A 61 4.60 -26.64 -14.90
N GLY A 62 3.80 -26.30 -15.91
CA GLY A 62 2.38 -26.70 -15.99
C GLY A 62 1.53 -26.05 -14.88
N VAL A 63 1.92 -24.85 -14.44
CA VAL A 63 1.26 -24.10 -13.38
C VAL A 63 0.37 -23.02 -13.99
N PHE A 64 -0.88 -22.98 -13.56
CA PHE A 64 -1.87 -22.01 -13.99
C PHE A 64 -2.36 -21.19 -12.80
N PHE A 65 -2.55 -19.90 -13.03
CA PHE A 65 -2.90 -18.93 -12.01
C PHE A 65 -4.28 -18.37 -12.31
N GLN A 66 -5.16 -18.39 -11.31
CA GLN A 66 -6.35 -17.56 -11.26
C GLN A 66 -6.15 -16.53 -10.16
N VAL A 67 -6.33 -15.27 -10.50
CA VAL A 67 -6.18 -14.12 -9.61
C VAL A 67 -7.55 -13.57 -9.25
N TYR A 68 -7.79 -13.39 -7.96
CA TYR A 68 -9.02 -12.85 -7.42
C TYR A 68 -8.71 -11.76 -6.41
N GLY A 69 -8.93 -10.51 -6.80
CA GLY A 69 -8.78 -9.34 -5.94
C GLY A 69 -10.13 -8.71 -5.60
N PRO A 70 -10.97 -9.30 -4.75
CA PRO A 70 -12.26 -8.70 -4.41
C PRO A 70 -12.08 -7.39 -3.63
N ALA A 71 -13.09 -6.51 -3.69
CA ALA A 71 -13.15 -5.34 -2.81
C ALA A 71 -13.24 -5.77 -1.33
N ASN A 72 -14.07 -6.77 -1.03
CA ASN A 72 -14.21 -7.39 0.29
C ASN A 72 -14.12 -8.91 0.15
N VAL A 73 -13.29 -9.56 0.96
CA VAL A 73 -13.16 -11.02 0.96
C VAL A 73 -14.38 -11.63 1.66
N GLN A 74 -15.31 -12.19 0.89
CA GLN A 74 -16.38 -13.03 1.40
C GLN A 74 -16.00 -14.50 1.20
N GLU A 75 -15.86 -15.23 2.30
CA GLU A 75 -15.27 -16.57 2.29
C GLU A 75 -15.94 -17.54 1.31
N ARG A 76 -17.28 -17.65 1.38
CA ARG A 76 -18.07 -18.52 0.50
C ARG A 76 -17.97 -18.13 -0.97
N GLU A 77 -17.88 -16.83 -1.25
CA GLU A 77 -17.75 -16.33 -2.61
C GLU A 77 -16.36 -16.66 -3.18
N ALA A 78 -15.31 -16.48 -2.37
CA ALA A 78 -13.94 -16.84 -2.74
C ALA A 78 -13.79 -18.34 -3.02
N ALA A 79 -14.34 -19.20 -2.16
CA ALA A 79 -14.31 -20.65 -2.34
C ALA A 79 -15.07 -21.07 -3.62
N ARG A 80 -16.29 -20.54 -3.82
CA ARG A 80 -17.06 -20.78 -5.05
C ARG A 80 -16.31 -20.33 -6.29
N LYS A 81 -15.62 -19.19 -6.25
CA LYS A 81 -14.83 -18.69 -7.37
C LYS A 81 -13.62 -19.58 -7.66
N ALA A 82 -12.89 -20.01 -6.62
CA ALA A 82 -11.79 -20.95 -6.76
C ALA A 82 -12.23 -22.24 -7.48
N HIS A 83 -13.37 -22.82 -7.07
CA HIS A 83 -13.95 -24.01 -7.71
C HIS A 83 -14.40 -23.75 -9.15
N ALA A 84 -15.17 -22.69 -9.38
CA ALA A 84 -15.74 -22.39 -10.68
C ALA A 84 -14.66 -22.14 -11.74
N ASP A 85 -13.60 -21.42 -11.38
CA ASP A 85 -12.51 -21.11 -12.29
C ASP A 85 -11.63 -22.35 -12.54
N PHE A 86 -11.36 -23.18 -11.52
CA PHE A 86 -10.70 -24.48 -11.71
C PHE A 86 -11.47 -25.42 -12.65
N ALA A 87 -12.80 -25.49 -12.50
CA ALA A 87 -13.64 -26.32 -13.37
C ALA A 87 -13.60 -25.85 -14.83
N LYS A 88 -13.54 -24.54 -15.09
CA LYS A 88 -13.34 -24.00 -16.45
C LYS A 88 -11.95 -24.35 -16.96
N LEU A 89 -10.93 -24.17 -16.13
CA LEU A 89 -9.53 -24.40 -16.48
C LEU A 89 -9.31 -25.85 -16.93
N ARG A 90 -9.80 -26.83 -16.16
CA ARG A 90 -9.70 -28.26 -16.50
C ARG A 90 -10.33 -28.64 -17.84
N ARG A 91 -11.39 -27.93 -18.26
CA ARG A 91 -12.06 -28.20 -19.55
C ARG A 91 -11.20 -27.75 -20.74
N HIS A 92 -10.37 -26.72 -20.57
CA HIS A 92 -9.58 -26.12 -21.65
C HIS A 92 -8.13 -26.59 -21.65
N TYR A 93 -7.60 -27.02 -20.49
CA TYR A 93 -6.22 -27.43 -20.30
C TYR A 93 -6.17 -28.87 -19.74
N PRO A 94 -6.27 -29.90 -20.60
CA PRO A 94 -6.27 -31.29 -20.15
C PRO A 94 -4.96 -31.72 -19.48
N ASP A 95 -3.84 -31.04 -19.79
CA ASP A 95 -2.51 -31.30 -19.21
C ASP A 95 -2.20 -30.48 -17.94
N LEU A 96 -3.23 -29.92 -17.30
CA LEU A 96 -3.09 -29.11 -16.07
C LEU A 96 -2.43 -29.93 -14.95
N LYS A 97 -1.27 -29.47 -14.45
CA LYS A 97 -0.53 -30.11 -13.34
C LYS A 97 -0.75 -29.41 -12.01
N SER A 98 -0.80 -28.09 -12.04
CA SER A 98 -0.89 -27.27 -10.83
C SER A 98 -1.82 -26.08 -11.04
N TYR A 99 -2.70 -25.87 -10.07
CA TYR A 99 -3.59 -24.73 -9.98
C TYR A 99 -3.18 -23.84 -8.79
N ARG A 100 -3.07 -22.54 -9.05
CA ARG A 100 -2.76 -21.52 -8.05
C ARG A 100 -3.87 -20.48 -8.01
N PHE A 101 -4.61 -20.48 -6.90
CA PHE A 101 -5.63 -19.47 -6.65
C PHE A 101 -5.02 -18.32 -5.84
N VAL A 102 -4.73 -17.21 -6.53
CA VAL A 102 -4.16 -16.00 -5.92
C VAL A 102 -5.31 -15.14 -5.38
N LEU A 103 -5.41 -15.03 -4.06
CA LEU A 103 -6.44 -14.24 -3.39
C LEU A 103 -5.82 -13.01 -2.75
N ASN A 104 -6.36 -11.82 -3.03
CA ASN A 104 -6.01 -10.65 -2.24
C ASN A 104 -6.71 -10.71 -0.87
N ASP A 105 -6.10 -11.44 0.06
CA ASP A 105 -6.54 -11.56 1.46
C ASP A 105 -6.21 -10.31 2.30
N ARG A 106 -5.48 -9.34 1.74
CA ARG A 106 -5.04 -8.10 2.43
C ARG A 106 -4.39 -8.40 3.77
N PHE A 107 -3.54 -9.42 3.80
CA PHE A 107 -2.80 -9.88 4.99
C PHE A 107 -3.70 -10.39 6.13
N ARG A 108 -4.99 -10.68 5.86
CA ARG A 108 -5.91 -11.29 6.84
C ARG A 108 -5.87 -12.81 6.85
N GLY A 109 -5.12 -13.42 5.92
CA GLY A 109 -5.02 -14.86 5.76
C GLY A 109 -6.08 -15.42 4.79
N ILE A 110 -5.76 -16.57 4.19
CA ILE A 110 -6.69 -17.29 3.31
C ILE A 110 -7.81 -17.90 4.16
N PRO A 111 -9.09 -17.67 3.83
CA PRO A 111 -10.20 -18.29 4.54
C PRO A 111 -10.14 -19.83 4.51
N ALA A 112 -10.50 -20.46 5.63
CA ALA A 112 -10.49 -21.93 5.74
C ALA A 112 -11.33 -22.61 4.65
N SER A 113 -12.49 -22.05 4.32
CA SER A 113 -13.36 -22.57 3.25
C SER A 113 -12.71 -22.58 1.86
N VAL A 114 -11.79 -21.66 1.57
CA VAL A 114 -11.01 -21.66 0.32
C VAL A 114 -10.00 -22.80 0.34
N LEU A 115 -9.33 -23.03 1.48
CA LEU A 115 -8.38 -24.12 1.64
C LEU A 115 -9.07 -25.49 1.57
N ASP A 116 -10.23 -25.65 2.21
CA ASP A 116 -11.02 -26.86 2.17
C ASP A 116 -11.45 -27.22 0.74
N GLU A 117 -11.88 -26.22 -0.03
CA GLU A 117 -12.25 -26.39 -1.44
C GLU A 117 -11.05 -26.80 -2.31
N LEU A 118 -9.91 -26.11 -2.17
CA LEU A 118 -8.67 -26.47 -2.90
C LEU A 118 -8.19 -27.89 -2.56
N ASN A 119 -8.24 -28.27 -1.28
CA ASN A 119 -7.89 -29.61 -0.81
C ASN A 119 -8.85 -30.67 -1.36
N ALA A 120 -10.16 -30.38 -1.43
CA ALA A 120 -11.14 -31.26 -2.03
C ALA A 120 -10.86 -31.48 -3.52
N MET A 121 -10.65 -30.40 -4.28
CA MET A 121 -10.30 -30.47 -5.71
C MET A 121 -9.01 -31.25 -5.96
N GLN A 122 -7.99 -31.06 -5.13
CA GLN A 122 -6.74 -31.82 -5.23
C GLN A 122 -6.95 -33.32 -4.99
N ARG A 123 -7.72 -33.70 -3.96
CA ARG A 123 -8.03 -35.12 -3.69
C ARG A 123 -8.83 -35.77 -4.82
N GLU A 124 -9.79 -35.04 -5.39
CA GLU A 124 -10.64 -35.56 -6.46
C GLU A 124 -9.86 -35.76 -7.78
N THR A 125 -8.91 -34.87 -8.07
CA THR A 125 -8.30 -34.79 -9.41
C THR A 125 -6.83 -35.20 -9.47
N GLY A 126 -6.14 -35.23 -8.33
CA GLY A 126 -4.69 -35.39 -8.27
C GLY A 126 -3.88 -34.15 -8.71
N ILE A 127 -4.55 -33.05 -9.09
CA ILE A 127 -3.92 -31.79 -9.49
C ILE A 127 -3.53 -31.02 -8.24
N ASP A 128 -2.31 -30.49 -8.19
CA ASP A 128 -1.81 -29.73 -7.06
C ASP A 128 -2.49 -28.35 -6.98
N CYS A 129 -3.39 -28.16 -6.02
CA CYS A 129 -4.22 -26.97 -5.88
C CYS A 129 -3.82 -26.18 -4.62
N GLN A 130 -3.33 -24.95 -4.80
CA GLN A 130 -2.82 -24.15 -3.68
C GLN A 130 -3.32 -22.70 -3.74
N ALA A 131 -3.45 -22.09 -2.56
CA ALA A 131 -3.74 -20.67 -2.42
C ALA A 131 -2.46 -19.84 -2.32
N ILE A 132 -2.48 -18.64 -2.90
CA ILE A 132 -1.42 -17.63 -2.73
C ILE A 132 -2.08 -16.37 -2.16
N GLY A 133 -1.70 -15.99 -0.94
CA GLY A 133 -2.17 -14.75 -0.28
C GLY A 133 -1.19 -13.59 -0.45
N ALA A 134 -1.57 -12.42 0.06
CA ALA A 134 -0.76 -11.20 0.01
C ALA A 134 0.62 -11.38 0.70
N GLY A 135 0.68 -12.15 1.79
CA GLY A 135 1.93 -12.48 2.47
C GLY A 135 2.91 -13.27 1.58
N HIS A 136 2.42 -14.25 0.83
CA HIS A 136 3.23 -15.00 -0.14
C HIS A 136 3.67 -14.12 -1.31
N LEU A 137 2.79 -13.24 -1.82
CA LEU A 137 3.15 -12.26 -2.85
C LEU A 137 4.24 -11.31 -2.38
N LEU A 138 4.19 -10.83 -1.13
CA LEU A 138 5.25 -10.02 -0.52
C LEU A 138 6.57 -10.80 -0.42
N GLY A 139 6.51 -12.10 -0.07
CA GLY A 139 7.68 -12.98 -0.09
C GLY A 139 8.31 -13.13 -1.48
N LEU A 140 7.48 -13.36 -2.51
CA LEU A 140 7.94 -13.42 -3.90
C LEU A 140 8.58 -12.10 -4.33
N PHE A 141 7.92 -10.97 -4.03
CA PHE A 141 8.43 -9.64 -4.32
C PHE A 141 9.80 -9.40 -3.67
N ARG A 142 9.96 -9.75 -2.39
CA ARG A 142 11.23 -9.61 -1.66
C ARG A 142 12.37 -10.42 -2.29
N GLY A 143 12.06 -11.52 -2.97
CA GLY A 143 13.03 -12.35 -3.68
C GLY A 143 13.42 -11.84 -5.07
N LEU A 144 12.75 -10.81 -5.60
CA LEU A 144 13.08 -10.24 -6.92
C LEU A 144 14.36 -9.40 -6.88
N ALA A 145 14.99 -9.23 -8.05
CA ALA A 145 16.08 -8.29 -8.24
C ALA A 145 15.67 -6.85 -7.85
N ALA A 146 16.62 -6.03 -7.40
CA ALA A 146 16.34 -4.67 -6.91
C ALA A 146 15.71 -3.78 -7.98
N GLU A 147 16.13 -3.93 -9.23
CA GLU A 147 15.60 -3.22 -10.40
C GLU A 147 14.13 -3.64 -10.65
N ALA A 148 13.88 -4.95 -10.55
CA ALA A 148 12.58 -5.61 -10.43
C ALA A 148 11.61 -4.86 -9.50
N ARG A 149 12.02 -4.81 -8.24
CA ARG A 149 11.23 -4.25 -7.14
C ARG A 149 10.99 -2.76 -7.32
N THR A 150 12.02 -2.02 -7.71
CA THR A 150 11.93 -0.57 -7.97
C THR A 150 10.96 -0.24 -9.10
N LEU A 151 10.94 -1.03 -10.18
CA LEU A 151 10.02 -0.84 -11.30
C LEU A 151 8.56 -1.04 -10.87
N ILE A 152 8.28 -2.12 -10.13
CA ILE A 152 6.93 -2.47 -9.64
C ILE A 152 6.39 -1.39 -8.68
N VAL A 153 7.24 -0.92 -7.76
CA VAL A 153 6.86 0.08 -6.75
C VAL A 153 6.88 1.52 -7.29
N GLN A 154 7.53 1.75 -8.44
CA GLN A 154 7.77 3.08 -9.01
C GLN A 154 8.63 3.96 -8.08
N GLY A 155 9.70 3.36 -7.57
CA GLY A 155 10.68 3.97 -6.68
C GLY A 155 10.18 4.26 -5.27
N VAL A 156 11.12 4.42 -4.35
CA VAL A 156 10.88 4.63 -2.91
C VAL A 156 11.52 5.93 -2.43
N PRO A 157 11.22 6.39 -1.20
CA PRO A 157 12.06 7.39 -0.54
C PRO A 157 13.49 6.85 -0.47
N GLY A 158 14.37 7.40 -1.31
CA GLY A 158 15.80 7.10 -1.30
C GLY A 158 16.50 7.87 -0.18
N ASP A 159 17.66 8.44 -0.49
CA ASP A 159 18.40 9.27 0.46
C ASP A 159 17.59 10.46 1.00
N LEU A 160 18.01 10.96 2.16
CA LEU A 160 17.46 12.17 2.74
C LEU A 160 17.69 13.34 1.77
N PRO A 161 16.68 14.19 1.54
CA PRO A 161 16.86 15.35 0.68
C PRO A 161 17.79 16.36 1.36
N ASP A 162 18.83 16.79 0.66
CA ASP A 162 19.65 17.93 1.07
C ASP A 162 18.85 19.25 1.02
N TRP A 163 17.82 19.30 0.16
CA TRP A 163 16.98 20.47 -0.07
C TRP A 163 15.56 20.07 -0.49
N ILE A 164 14.56 20.80 0.01
CA ILE A 164 13.15 20.61 -0.32
C ILE A 164 12.70 21.71 -1.29
N ASP A 165 12.05 21.35 -2.41
CA ASP A 165 11.55 22.33 -3.39
C ASP A 165 10.36 23.14 -2.82
N PRO A 166 10.51 24.46 -2.56
CA PRO A 166 9.43 25.28 -2.00
C PRO A 166 8.20 25.35 -2.89
N ARG A 167 8.34 25.16 -4.21
CA ARG A 167 7.20 25.14 -5.15
C ARG A 167 6.38 23.88 -4.95
N ALA A 168 7.04 22.73 -4.77
CA ALA A 168 6.36 21.48 -4.46
C ALA A 168 5.64 21.56 -3.10
N VAL A 169 6.27 22.17 -2.09
CA VAL A 169 5.64 22.44 -0.79
C VAL A 169 4.41 23.32 -0.94
N ALA A 170 4.52 24.44 -1.67
CA ALA A 170 3.40 25.34 -1.91
C ALA A 170 2.23 24.63 -2.59
N GLU A 171 2.48 23.86 -3.65
CA GLU A 171 1.42 23.12 -4.35
C GLU A 171 0.77 22.02 -3.49
N VAL A 172 1.54 21.34 -2.63
CA VAL A 172 1.02 20.38 -1.65
C VAL A 172 0.10 21.08 -0.65
N LEU A 173 0.55 22.19 -0.06
CA LEU A 173 -0.23 22.94 0.93
C LEU A 173 -1.50 23.54 0.32
N GLU A 174 -1.40 24.09 -0.89
CA GLU A 174 -2.56 24.57 -1.64
C GLU A 174 -3.55 23.45 -1.97
N HIS A 175 -3.07 22.25 -2.33
CA HIS A 175 -3.94 21.11 -2.58
C HIS A 175 -4.72 20.68 -1.34
N LEU A 176 -4.04 20.59 -0.19
CA LEU A 176 -4.66 20.23 1.09
C LEU A 176 -5.66 21.30 1.58
N ALA A 177 -5.34 22.58 1.39
CA ALA A 177 -6.19 23.68 1.86
C ALA A 177 -7.47 23.90 1.02
N ARG A 178 -7.60 23.25 -0.16
CA ARG A 178 -8.81 23.33 -0.99
C ARG A 178 -10.01 22.56 -0.43
N TYR A 179 -9.77 21.63 0.49
CA TYR A 179 -10.83 20.89 1.14
C TYR A 179 -11.47 21.79 2.21
N ASP A 180 -12.78 22.00 2.10
CA ASP A 180 -13.55 22.86 3.00
C ASP A 180 -13.46 22.34 4.43
N ALA A 181 -12.54 22.92 5.19
CA ALA A 181 -12.33 22.59 6.57
C ALA A 181 -13.38 23.35 7.39
N GLY A 182 -14.44 22.64 7.75
CA GLY A 182 -15.30 23.07 8.84
C GLY A 182 -14.45 23.49 10.05
N TRP A 183 -14.88 24.55 10.74
CA TRP A 183 -14.18 25.11 11.89
C TRP A 183 -14.01 24.06 12.99
N GLY A 184 -12.80 23.52 13.12
CA GLY A 184 -12.38 22.70 14.25
C GLY A 184 -11.62 23.57 15.24
N ASP A 185 -11.91 23.42 16.54
CA ASP A 185 -11.21 24.11 17.62
C ASP A 185 -9.81 23.49 17.80
N ILE A 186 -8.76 24.31 17.76
CA ILE A 186 -7.38 23.85 18.02
C ILE A 186 -7.24 23.81 19.55
N SER A 187 -7.23 22.60 20.10
CA SER A 187 -6.75 22.43 21.46
C SER A 187 -5.26 22.79 21.49
N LYS A 188 -4.91 23.93 22.08
CA LYS A 188 -3.54 24.25 22.51
C LYS A 188 -3.14 23.28 23.63
N ARG A 189 -2.88 22.03 23.29
CA ARG A 189 -2.16 21.09 24.16
C ARG A 189 -0.68 21.35 23.97
N LEU A 190 0.10 21.19 25.05
CA LEU A 190 1.56 21.08 24.90
C LEU A 190 1.81 19.95 23.90
N ALA A 191 2.50 20.24 22.80
CA ALA A 191 2.98 19.17 21.93
C ALA A 191 3.86 18.24 22.78
N PRO A 192 3.63 16.91 22.76
CA PRO A 192 4.48 15.94 23.41
C PRO A 192 5.87 16.02 22.78
N ASP A 193 6.85 15.44 23.47
CA ASP A 193 8.18 15.25 22.90
C ASP A 193 8.08 14.44 21.58
N PHE A 194 8.79 14.89 20.53
CA PHE A 194 8.68 14.32 19.18
C PHE A 194 9.04 12.82 19.18
N ASP A 195 10.05 12.42 19.96
CA ASP A 195 10.46 11.03 20.10
C ASP A 195 9.49 10.21 20.95
N GLU A 196 8.88 10.82 21.97
CA GLU A 196 7.78 10.20 22.71
C GLU A 196 6.60 9.86 21.80
N LYS A 197 6.23 10.77 20.89
CA LYS A 197 5.15 10.55 19.94
C LYS A 197 5.49 9.50 18.87
N ILE A 198 6.73 9.47 18.37
CA ILE A 198 7.23 8.42 17.47
C ILE A 198 7.05 7.04 18.13
N ARG A 199 7.52 6.88 19.36
CA ARG A 199 7.38 5.61 20.12
C ARG A 199 5.93 5.25 20.38
N PHE A 200 5.11 6.22 20.77
CA PHE A 200 3.69 6.00 21.06
C PHE A 200 2.92 5.46 19.86
N ASN A 201 3.23 5.95 18.66
CA ASN A 201 2.57 5.54 17.41
C ASN A 201 3.22 4.32 16.75
N GLY A 202 4.20 3.68 17.39
CA GLY A 202 4.88 2.51 16.83
C GLY A 202 5.69 2.81 15.56
N LEU A 203 6.04 4.07 15.31
CA LEU A 203 6.95 4.44 14.22
C LEU A 203 8.37 4.11 14.69
N ASP A 204 9.03 3.19 14.03
CA ASP A 204 10.39 2.79 14.36
C ASP A 204 11.31 2.78 13.13
N GLY A 205 12.59 2.45 13.38
CA GLY A 205 13.62 2.31 12.34
C GLY A 205 13.65 3.45 11.33
N PHE A 206 13.57 3.10 10.06
CA PHE A 206 13.73 4.05 8.95
C PHE A 206 12.62 5.10 8.86
N ALA A 207 11.39 4.79 9.29
CA ALA A 207 10.30 5.77 9.28
C ALA A 207 10.51 6.87 10.33
N ALA A 208 10.95 6.48 11.53
CA ALA A 208 11.31 7.42 12.59
C ALA A 208 12.48 8.33 12.17
N ASP A 209 13.54 7.74 11.61
CA ASP A 209 14.72 8.50 11.15
C ASP A 209 14.37 9.50 10.04
N ARG A 210 13.48 9.11 9.13
CA ARG A 210 12.98 9.98 8.05
C ARG A 210 12.21 11.16 8.61
N LEU A 211 11.26 10.92 9.52
CA LEU A 211 10.46 11.98 10.18
C LEU A 211 11.33 12.96 10.95
N ARG A 212 12.30 12.47 11.74
CA ARG A 212 13.27 13.33 12.46
C ARG A 212 14.08 14.20 11.52
N SER A 213 14.56 13.62 10.42
CA SER A 213 15.40 14.36 9.49
C SER A 213 14.63 15.49 8.80
N LEU A 214 13.36 15.25 8.50
CA LEU A 214 12.48 16.23 7.85
C LEU A 214 11.90 17.26 8.82
N SER A 215 11.82 16.97 10.13
CA SER A 215 11.38 17.97 11.11
C SER A 215 12.33 19.17 11.15
N TYR A 216 13.62 18.99 10.85
CA TYR A 216 14.57 20.10 10.70
C TYR A 216 14.31 20.99 9.47
N GLN A 217 13.50 20.53 8.50
CA GLN A 217 13.22 21.22 7.24
C GLN A 217 11.85 21.91 7.21
N VAL A 218 11.10 21.88 8.32
CA VAL A 218 9.72 22.39 8.39
C VAL A 218 9.60 23.91 8.27
N GLY A 219 10.70 24.65 8.40
CA GLY A 219 10.70 26.11 8.23
C GLY A 219 10.18 26.56 6.85
N SER A 220 10.32 25.71 5.83
CA SER A 220 9.73 25.94 4.50
C SER A 220 8.20 25.99 4.51
N VAL A 221 7.56 25.21 5.39
CA VAL A 221 6.10 25.18 5.60
C VAL A 221 5.65 26.44 6.34
N ASP A 222 6.38 26.84 7.38
CA ASP A 222 6.09 28.07 8.13
C ASP A 222 6.21 29.32 7.24
N ALA A 223 7.27 29.37 6.42
CA ALA A 223 7.47 30.46 5.47
C ALA A 223 6.31 30.60 4.47
N PHE A 224 5.71 29.49 4.03
CA PHE A 224 4.55 29.53 3.14
C PHE A 224 3.34 30.20 3.80
N PHE A 225 3.00 29.81 5.04
CA PHE A 225 1.84 30.36 5.74
C PHE A 225 2.02 31.83 6.13
N GLN A 226 3.25 32.26 6.43
CA GLN A 226 3.55 33.67 6.68
C GLN A 226 3.32 34.55 5.44
N VAL A 227 3.59 34.03 4.24
CA VAL A 227 3.44 34.77 2.98
C VAL A 227 2.01 34.74 2.43
N ARG A 228 1.28 33.63 2.61
CA ARG A 228 -0.05 33.44 2.01
C ARG A 228 -1.17 33.85 2.96
N ASP A 229 -1.50 32.99 3.91
CA ASP A 229 -2.52 33.22 4.94
C ASP A 229 -2.33 32.18 6.07
N PRO A 230 -2.07 32.63 7.31
CA PRO A 230 -1.97 31.74 8.47
C PRO A 230 -3.23 30.88 8.70
N ALA A 231 -4.41 31.32 8.26
CA ALA A 231 -5.64 30.54 8.41
C ALA A 231 -5.63 29.23 7.60
N LEU A 232 -4.85 29.16 6.52
CA LEU A 232 -4.71 27.93 5.72
C LEU A 232 -4.08 26.79 6.53
N ALA A 233 -3.28 27.10 7.56
CA ALA A 233 -2.64 26.09 8.40
C ALA A 233 -3.68 25.19 9.09
N GLN A 234 -4.83 25.75 9.46
CA GLN A 234 -5.91 25.00 10.09
C GLN A 234 -6.65 24.10 9.10
N ALA A 235 -6.86 24.57 7.87
CA ALA A 235 -7.48 23.76 6.82
C ALA A 235 -6.62 22.53 6.51
N VAL A 236 -5.30 22.73 6.40
CA VAL A 236 -4.33 21.65 6.19
C VAL A 236 -4.33 20.67 7.37
N ALA A 237 -4.30 21.15 8.62
CA ALA A 237 -4.37 20.29 9.80
C ALA A 237 -5.61 19.38 9.78
N GLN A 238 -6.77 19.97 9.49
CA GLN A 238 -8.04 19.24 9.47
C GLN A 238 -8.08 18.17 8.36
N GLU A 239 -7.60 18.48 7.16
CA GLU A 239 -7.52 17.49 6.08
C GLU A 239 -6.56 16.34 6.46
N LEU A 240 -5.42 16.64 7.08
CA LEU A 240 -4.48 15.61 7.51
C LEU A 240 -5.06 14.69 8.60
N ARG A 241 -5.88 15.20 9.53
CA ARG A 241 -6.64 14.38 10.50
C ARG A 241 -7.60 13.44 9.80
N VAL A 242 -8.34 13.94 8.82
CA VAL A 242 -9.29 13.15 8.02
C VAL A 242 -8.54 12.05 7.25
N LEU A 243 -7.39 12.37 6.66
CA LEU A 243 -6.55 11.40 5.98
C LEU A 243 -6.02 10.33 6.94
N TYR A 244 -5.54 10.71 8.13
CA TYR A 244 -5.08 9.74 9.12
C TYR A 244 -6.20 8.77 9.55
N ALA A 245 -7.39 9.27 9.88
CA ALA A 245 -8.54 8.44 10.23
C ALA A 245 -8.95 7.48 9.10
N LYS A 246 -8.91 7.94 7.83
CA LYS A 246 -9.15 7.08 6.66
C LYS A 246 -8.08 6.00 6.50
N SER A 247 -6.83 6.30 6.85
CA SER A 247 -5.74 5.33 6.80
C SER A 247 -5.95 4.19 7.80
N GLN A 248 -6.45 4.49 9.01
CA GLN A 248 -6.78 3.51 10.05
C GLN A 248 -7.91 2.56 9.63
N GLN A 249 -8.86 3.03 8.81
CA GLN A 249 -9.92 2.18 8.25
C GLN A 249 -9.44 1.30 7.10
N SER A 250 -8.35 1.68 6.42
CA SER A 250 -7.87 1.04 5.19
C SER A 250 -6.84 -0.06 5.43
N ILE A 251 -6.11 0.01 6.55
CA ILE A 251 -5.00 -0.88 6.90
C ILE A 251 -5.43 -1.72 8.10
N ALA A 252 -5.06 -3.01 8.13
CA ALA A 252 -5.42 -3.86 9.26
C ALA A 252 -4.57 -3.48 10.49
N GLU A 253 -5.22 -3.28 11.65
CA GLU A 253 -4.52 -2.92 12.89
C GLU A 253 -3.53 -3.99 13.37
N VAL A 254 -3.78 -5.25 13.02
CA VAL A 254 -2.93 -6.41 13.39
C VAL A 254 -1.66 -6.52 12.54
N ASP A 255 -1.49 -5.64 11.56
CA ASP A 255 -0.33 -5.65 10.69
C ASP A 255 0.91 -5.10 11.42
N GLU A 256 2.01 -5.87 11.44
CA GLU A 256 3.25 -5.48 12.12
C GLU A 256 3.86 -4.17 11.58
N ASP A 257 3.57 -3.84 10.33
CA ASP A 257 4.05 -2.63 9.65
C ASP A 257 2.99 -1.51 9.66
N ALA A 258 1.91 -1.62 10.44
CA ALA A 258 0.76 -0.70 10.37
C ALA A 258 1.17 0.78 10.44
N ALA A 259 2.06 1.15 11.36
CA ALA A 259 2.53 2.53 11.51
C ALA A 259 3.22 3.07 10.24
N ALA A 260 4.11 2.27 9.64
CA ALA A 260 4.81 2.60 8.40
C ALA A 260 3.84 2.63 7.19
N LEU A 261 2.84 1.74 7.18
CA LEU A 261 1.79 1.73 6.17
C LEU A 261 0.93 2.99 6.25
N HIS A 262 0.54 3.43 7.46
CA HIS A 262 -0.17 4.70 7.64
C HIS A 262 0.66 5.88 7.11
N TYR A 263 1.96 5.90 7.41
CA TYR A 263 2.88 6.91 6.90
C TYR A 263 2.87 6.95 5.36
N VAL A 264 3.19 5.84 4.68
CA VAL A 264 3.24 5.82 3.21
C VAL A 264 1.86 6.07 2.58
N TRP A 265 0.78 5.58 3.21
CA TRP A 265 -0.58 5.85 2.77
C TRP A 265 -0.88 7.36 2.79
N MET A 266 -0.52 8.04 3.89
CA MET A 266 -0.71 9.49 4.04
C MET A 266 0.11 10.26 3.01
N ILE A 267 1.41 9.97 2.87
CA ILE A 267 2.27 10.62 1.86
C ILE A 267 1.66 10.50 0.47
N LYS A 268 1.18 9.30 0.10
CA LYS A 268 0.52 9.08 -1.19
C LYS A 268 -0.73 9.94 -1.36
N ARG A 269 -1.50 10.23 -0.31
CA ARG A 269 -2.72 11.08 -0.38
C ARG A 269 -2.42 12.57 -0.36
N ILE A 270 -1.38 12.99 0.35
CA ILE A 270 -0.95 14.38 0.44
C ILE A 270 -0.46 14.92 -0.91
N ILE A 271 0.20 14.07 -1.71
CA ILE A 271 0.70 14.47 -3.04
C ILE A 271 -0.50 14.75 -3.98
N PRO A 272 -0.54 15.91 -4.67
CA PRO A 272 -1.59 16.21 -5.64
C PRO A 272 -1.74 15.14 -6.73
N PRO A 273 -2.96 14.74 -7.14
CA PRO A 273 -3.16 13.68 -8.13
C PRO A 273 -2.40 13.86 -9.45
N ASP A 274 -2.25 15.10 -9.93
CA ASP A 274 -1.53 15.39 -11.18
C ASP A 274 0.00 15.32 -11.04
N ALA A 275 0.54 15.52 -9.83
CA ALA A 275 1.94 15.26 -9.56
C ALA A 275 2.24 13.74 -9.58
N ARG A 276 1.31 12.90 -9.13
CA ARG A 276 1.47 11.42 -9.14
C ARG A 276 1.63 10.85 -10.54
N LYS A 277 1.06 11.51 -11.55
CA LYS A 277 1.14 11.10 -12.97
C LYS A 277 2.46 11.48 -13.64
N ARG A 278 3.34 12.23 -12.95
CA ARG A 278 4.59 12.78 -13.50
C ARG A 278 5.79 12.20 -12.75
N PRO A 279 6.33 11.03 -13.16
CA PRO A 279 7.40 10.33 -12.44
C PRO A 279 8.63 11.19 -12.14
N ILE A 280 8.99 12.07 -13.08
CA ILE A 280 10.16 12.95 -13.00
C ILE A 280 10.11 13.87 -11.77
N VAL A 281 8.93 14.41 -11.44
CA VAL A 281 8.77 15.35 -10.32
C VAL A 281 8.29 14.66 -9.05
N LEU A 282 7.86 13.41 -9.13
CA LEU A 282 7.25 12.68 -8.02
C LEU A 282 8.15 12.63 -6.78
N LYS A 283 9.48 12.58 -6.96
CA LYS A 283 10.44 12.64 -5.85
C LYS A 283 10.28 13.95 -5.05
N ALA A 284 10.30 15.09 -5.71
CA ALA A 284 10.17 16.40 -5.05
C ALA A 284 8.83 16.56 -4.31
N TYR A 285 7.73 16.06 -4.90
CA TYR A 285 6.43 16.11 -4.22
C TYR A 285 6.32 15.11 -3.06
N ARG A 286 7.00 13.96 -3.12
CA ARG A 286 7.12 13.04 -1.98
C ARG A 286 7.84 13.75 -0.83
N GLU A 287 9.01 14.33 -1.09
CA GLU A 287 9.80 15.03 -0.08
C GLU A 287 9.04 16.23 0.52
N ALA A 288 8.32 16.99 -0.31
CA ALA A 288 7.43 18.05 0.15
C ALA A 288 6.29 17.52 1.03
N ALA A 289 5.62 16.45 0.62
CA ALA A 289 4.57 15.80 1.39
C ALA A 289 5.08 15.25 2.73
N GLU A 290 6.27 14.67 2.76
CA GLU A 290 6.91 14.17 3.98
C GLU A 290 7.28 15.32 4.92
N THR A 291 7.75 16.46 4.39
CA THR A 291 8.05 17.67 5.17
C THR A 291 6.78 18.26 5.80
N VAL A 292 5.69 18.35 5.02
CA VAL A 292 4.38 18.78 5.53
C VAL A 292 3.89 17.83 6.61
N LEU A 293 3.95 16.51 6.39
CA LEU A 293 3.54 15.54 7.40
C LEU A 293 4.39 15.66 8.68
N ALA A 294 5.70 15.85 8.57
CA ALA A 294 6.60 16.04 9.72
C ALA A 294 6.22 17.28 10.55
N LYS A 295 5.89 18.41 9.89
CA LYS A 295 5.41 19.62 10.57
C LYS A 295 4.15 19.35 11.39
N TYR A 296 3.15 18.69 10.80
CA TYR A 296 1.88 18.43 11.48
C TYR A 296 1.93 17.23 12.45
N PHE A 297 2.96 16.40 12.34
CA PHE A 297 3.33 15.44 13.37
C PHE A 297 3.85 16.17 14.61
N GLU A 298 4.74 17.15 14.44
CA GLU A 298 5.29 17.97 15.52
C GLU A 298 4.21 18.79 16.25
N THR A 299 3.26 19.38 15.52
CA THR A 299 2.19 20.22 16.11
C THR A 299 0.99 19.44 16.68
N CYS A 300 1.06 18.12 16.72
CA CYS A 300 -0.01 17.26 17.23
C CYS A 300 -1.33 17.27 16.46
N ASP A 301 -1.27 17.59 15.17
CA ASP A 301 -2.44 17.57 14.31
C ASP A 301 -2.67 16.21 13.64
N VAL A 302 -1.65 15.36 13.56
CA VAL A 302 -1.75 14.02 12.95
C VAL A 302 -1.14 13.00 13.90
N TYR A 303 -1.60 11.74 13.87
CA TYR A 303 -1.20 10.67 14.77
C TYR A 303 -1.65 10.88 16.22
N ASP A 304 -1.70 9.80 17.00
CA ASP A 304 -2.20 9.84 18.36
C ASP A 304 -1.21 10.54 19.29
N THR A 305 -1.74 11.19 20.33
CA THR A 305 -0.96 11.98 21.29
C THR A 305 -0.92 11.28 22.67
N PRO A 306 0.28 11.04 23.24
CA PRO A 306 0.42 10.51 24.60
C PRO A 306 -0.42 11.28 25.62
N GLY A 307 -1.10 10.56 26.52
CA GLY A 307 -1.89 11.15 27.61
C GLY A 307 -3.27 11.72 27.23
N THR A 308 -3.71 11.60 25.96
CA THR A 308 -5.01 12.12 25.51
C THR A 308 -6.06 11.06 25.18
N SER A 309 -5.69 9.78 25.19
CA SER A 309 -6.60 8.65 24.96
C SER A 309 -6.48 7.62 26.09
N GLY A 310 -7.56 7.50 26.88
CA GLY A 310 -7.84 6.27 27.60
C GLY A 310 -8.15 5.20 26.56
N ARG A 311 -7.22 4.28 26.32
CA ARG A 311 -7.51 3.04 25.59
C ARG A 311 -8.48 2.24 26.47
N THR A 312 -9.76 2.22 26.11
CA THR A 312 -10.62 1.10 26.47
C THR A 312 -10.03 -0.15 25.81
N ALA A 313 -9.69 -1.11 26.66
CA ALA A 313 -9.29 -2.47 26.30
C ALA A 313 -10.36 -3.18 25.45
#